data_AF-A0A5B7I177-F1
#
_entry.id   AF-A0A5B7I177-F1
#
_cell.length_a   1.000
_cell.length_b   1.000
_cell.length_c   1.000
_cell.angle_alpha   90.00
_cell.angle_beta   90.00
_cell.angle_gamma   90.00
#
_symmetry.space_group_name_H-M   'P 1'
#
loop_
_entity.id
_entity.type
_entity.pdbx_description
1 polymer ?
#
loop_
_entity_poly.entity_id
_entity_poly.type
_entity_poly.pdbx_seq_one_letter_code
_entity_poly.pdbx_strand_id
1 'polypeptide(L)'
;MKEKKNPNKFTREREERELAIIVIKRVQDSTQEFDQEVEEVIRMGRYSEGGRRPMKVRMRSQVSLEEIMVRKGKMADDVEHKDIWIKRDMNLEKREKEKMQKSEAKEKKTRKGQR
;
A
#
# COMPACT_ATOMS: atom_id res chain seq x y z
N MET A 1 0.20 -16.59 33.27
CA MET A 1 0.11 -17.71 32.29
C MET A 1 0.61 -17.18 30.95
N LYS A 2 1.66 -17.76 30.37
CA LYS A 2 2.13 -17.35 29.04
C LYS A 2 1.23 -18.02 28.00
N GLU A 3 0.49 -17.24 27.21
CA GLU A 3 -0.27 -17.75 26.07
C GLU A 3 0.64 -18.67 25.23
N LYS A 4 0.23 -19.92 25.03
CA LYS A 4 0.90 -20.83 24.09
C LYS A 4 0.69 -20.25 22.69
N LYS A 5 1.65 -19.45 22.21
CA LYS A 5 1.64 -18.91 20.85
C LYS A 5 1.64 -20.07 19.87
N ASN A 6 0.58 -20.15 19.07
CA ASN A 6 0.45 -21.15 18.01
C ASN A 6 1.57 -20.87 16.96
N PRO A 7 2.54 -21.78 16.77
CA PRO A 7 3.73 -21.51 15.95
C PRO A 7 3.39 -21.22 14.48
N ASN A 8 2.27 -21.75 13.99
CA ASN A 8 1.79 -21.52 12.63
C ASN A 8 1.27 -20.09 12.40
N LYS A 9 0.78 -19.42 13.44
CA LYS A 9 0.29 -18.03 13.33
C LYS A 9 1.45 -17.04 13.21
N PHE A 10 2.51 -17.25 14.01
CA PHE A 10 3.68 -16.37 14.05
C PHE A 10 4.53 -16.43 12.79
N THR A 11 4.71 -17.62 12.23
CA THR A 11 5.44 -17.83 10.97
C THR A 11 4.75 -17.14 9.81
N ARG A 12 3.43 -17.30 9.69
CA ARG A 12 2.63 -16.63 8.66
C ARG A 12 2.63 -15.10 8.77
N GLU A 13 2.44 -14.55 9.97
CA GLU A 13 2.48 -13.10 10.18
C GLU A 13 3.83 -12.51 9.78
N ARG A 14 4.92 -13.24 10.05
CA ARG A 14 6.27 -12.85 9.64
C ARG A 14 6.43 -12.86 8.12
N GLU A 15 6.02 -13.93 7.45
CA GLU A 15 6.07 -14.03 5.97
C GLU A 15 5.26 -12.92 5.31
N GLU A 16 4.06 -12.63 5.80
CA GLU A 16 3.21 -11.55 5.28
C GLU A 16 3.84 -10.16 5.48
N ARG A 17 4.51 -9.94 6.61
CA ARG A 17 5.25 -8.71 6.88
C ARG A 17 6.46 -8.57 5.96
N GLU A 18 7.23 -9.63 5.77
CA GLU A 18 8.38 -9.66 4.87
C GLU A 18 7.97 -9.35 3.42
N LEU A 19 6.86 -9.93 2.94
CA LEU A 19 6.31 -9.62 1.62
C LEU A 19 5.94 -8.13 1.46
N ALA A 20 5.26 -7.55 2.45
CA ALA A 20 4.91 -6.13 2.42
C ALA A 20 6.16 -5.24 2.41
N ILE A 21 7.17 -5.60 3.22
CA ILE A 21 8.46 -4.89 3.27
C ILE A 21 9.18 -4.97 1.93
N ILE A 22 9.21 -6.13 1.26
CA ILE A 22 9.85 -6.30 -0.06
C ILE A 22 9.21 -5.36 -1.09
N VAL A 23 7.88 -5.31 -1.15
CA VAL A 23 7.16 -4.42 -2.06
C VAL A 23 7.48 -2.95 -1.76
N ILE A 24 7.51 -2.55 -0.49
CA ILE A 24 7.81 -1.17 -0.10
C ILE A 24 9.27 -0.79 -0.40
N LYS A 25 10.23 -1.70 -0.15
CA LYS A 25 11.65 -1.49 -0.49
C LYS A 25 11.83 -1.25 -1.99
N ARG A 26 11.09 -1.98 -2.83
CA ARG A 26 11.07 -1.76 -4.29
C ARG A 26 10.52 -0.39 -4.68
N VAL A 27 9.46 0.12 -4.02
CA VAL A 27 8.94 1.48 -4.30
C VAL A 27 9.98 2.56 -4.07
N GLN A 28 10.82 2.40 -3.05
CA GLN A 28 11.70 3.46 -2.59
C GLN A 28 13.13 3.41 -3.12
N ASP A 29 13.54 2.31 -3.77
CA ASP A 29 14.91 2.05 -4.25
C ASP A 29 15.98 2.20 -3.14
N SER A 30 15.59 2.13 -1.86
CA SER A 30 16.42 2.54 -0.74
C SER A 30 16.85 1.37 0.15
N THR A 31 18.03 1.49 0.75
CA THR A 31 18.55 0.66 1.85
C THR A 31 17.81 0.90 3.17
N GLN A 32 16.69 1.62 3.16
CA GLN A 32 15.97 2.06 4.35
C GLN A 32 15.27 0.87 5.04
N GLU A 33 15.47 0.77 6.35
CA GLU A 33 14.93 -0.32 7.18
C GLU A 33 13.44 -0.10 7.50
N PHE A 34 12.58 -0.52 6.57
CA PHE A 34 11.12 -0.52 6.76
C PHE A 34 10.61 -1.44 7.86
N ASP A 35 11.46 -2.37 8.32
CA ASP A 35 11.17 -3.30 9.39
C ASP A 35 10.81 -2.58 10.72
N GLN A 36 11.27 -1.34 10.91
CA GLN A 36 10.90 -0.53 12.08
C GLN A 36 9.67 0.37 11.82
N GLU A 37 9.43 0.71 10.56
CA GLU A 37 8.38 1.64 10.12
C GLU A 37 7.02 0.96 9.93
N VAL A 38 7.01 -0.32 9.52
CA VAL A 38 5.80 -1.12 9.38
C VAL A 38 5.35 -1.61 10.74
N GLU A 39 4.25 -1.04 11.24
CA GLU A 39 3.69 -1.39 12.55
C GLU A 39 2.84 -2.65 12.48
N GLU A 40 1.97 -2.76 11.48
CA GLU A 40 1.00 -3.84 11.37
C GLU A 40 0.71 -4.20 9.91
N VAL A 41 0.55 -5.48 9.62
CA VAL A 41 0.13 -5.98 8.29
C VAL A 41 -1.03 -6.94 8.48
N ILE A 42 -2.17 -6.65 7.83
CA ILE A 42 -3.40 -7.43 7.95
C ILE A 42 -3.92 -7.77 6.55
N ARG A 43 -4.23 -9.05 6.28
CA ARG A 43 -4.99 -9.41 5.08
C ARG A 43 -6.47 -9.08 5.24
N MET A 44 -7.04 -8.31 4.32
CA MET A 44 -8.46 -7.99 4.28
C MET A 44 -9.29 -9.11 3.64
N GLY A 45 -10.53 -9.29 4.06
CA GLY A 45 -11.48 -10.28 3.50
C GLY A 45 -11.57 -11.61 4.27
N ARG A 46 -12.14 -12.64 3.65
CA ARG A 46 -12.16 -14.02 4.19
C ARG A 46 -11.01 -14.82 3.61
N TYR A 47 -10.51 -15.81 4.34
CA TYR A 47 -9.46 -16.70 3.85
C TYR A 47 -10.00 -17.61 2.75
N SER A 48 -9.25 -17.70 1.66
CA SER A 48 -9.43 -18.70 0.60
C SER A 48 -8.06 -19.29 0.30
N GLU A 49 -8.01 -20.60 0.15
CA GLU A 49 -6.79 -21.33 -0.19
C GLU A 49 -6.34 -20.93 -1.60
N GLY A 50 -5.06 -20.58 -1.77
CA GLY A 50 -4.51 -20.05 -3.03
C GLY A 50 -5.00 -18.65 -3.44
N GLY A 51 -5.92 -18.03 -2.69
CA GLY A 51 -6.48 -16.72 -3.03
C GLY A 51 -5.57 -15.54 -2.69
N ARG A 52 -5.38 -14.63 -3.66
CA ARG A 52 -4.76 -13.32 -3.41
C ARG A 52 -5.76 -12.43 -2.67
N ARG A 53 -5.36 -11.93 -1.49
CA ARG A 53 -6.18 -11.02 -0.67
C ARG A 53 -5.46 -9.68 -0.52
N PRO A 54 -6.17 -8.54 -0.53
CA PRO A 54 -5.56 -7.25 -0.29
C PRO A 54 -4.88 -7.21 1.08
N MET A 55 -3.67 -6.66 1.14
CA MET A 55 -2.96 -6.42 2.40
C MET A 55 -3.13 -4.96 2.81
N LYS A 56 -3.51 -4.75 4.07
CA LYS A 56 -3.54 -3.45 4.71
C LYS A 56 -2.29 -3.32 5.58
N VAL A 57 -1.47 -2.33 5.24
CA VAL A 57 -0.22 -2.04 5.96
C VAL A 57 -0.43 -0.75 6.76
N ARG A 58 -0.20 -0.82 8.06
CA ARG A 58 -0.15 0.34 8.94
C ARG A 58 1.31 0.70 9.19
N MET A 59 1.65 1.96 8.93
CA MET A 59 2.98 2.49 9.17
C MET A 59 2.99 3.41 10.37
N ARG A 60 4.15 3.54 11.02
CA ARG A 60 4.36 4.43 12.16
C ARG A 60 4.38 5.89 11.76
N SER A 61 5.19 6.24 10.75
CA SER A 61 5.28 7.60 10.25
C SER A 61 4.32 7.86 9.09
N GLN A 62 3.60 8.98 9.20
CA GLN A 62 2.82 9.51 8.08
C GLN A 62 3.72 9.95 6.92
N VAL A 63 4.94 10.43 7.20
CA VAL A 63 5.89 10.88 6.18
C VAL A 63 6.27 9.72 5.27
N SER A 64 6.54 8.54 5.83
CA SER A 64 6.87 7.34 5.05
C SER A 64 5.72 6.89 4.14
N LEU A 65 4.47 7.02 4.59
CA LEU A 65 3.28 6.77 3.75
C LEU A 65 3.17 7.75 2.57
N GLU A 66 3.54 9.02 2.78
CA GLU A 66 3.55 10.05 1.74
C GLU A 66 4.65 9.80 0.71
N GLU A 67 5.85 9.45 1.16
CA GLU A 67 6.95 9.08 0.27
C GLU A 67 6.62 7.88 -0.63
N ILE A 68 6.05 6.82 -0.06
CA ILE A 68 5.60 5.64 -0.83
C ILE A 68 4.53 6.06 -1.85
N MET A 69 3.60 6.93 -1.48
CA MET A 69 2.53 7.37 -2.38
C MET A 69 3.02 8.24 -3.53
N VAL A 70 4.06 9.05 -3.32
CA VAL A 70 4.70 9.84 -4.38
C VAL A 70 5.53 8.93 -5.30
N ARG A 71 6.28 7.99 -4.72
CA ARG A 71 7.22 7.13 -5.46
C ARG A 71 6.58 5.90 -6.09
N LYS A 72 5.37 5.50 -5.70
CA LYS A 72 4.70 4.31 -6.29
C LYS A 72 4.57 4.36 -7.82
N GLY A 73 4.58 5.55 -8.42
CA GLY A 73 4.55 5.71 -9.87
C GLY A 73 5.74 5.03 -10.55
N LYS A 74 6.90 4.99 -9.90
CA LYS A 74 8.09 4.30 -10.39
C LYS A 74 7.90 2.78 -10.55
N MET A 75 7.02 2.18 -9.73
CA MET A 75 6.71 0.76 -9.86
C MET A 75 5.91 0.44 -11.13
N ALA A 76 5.30 1.44 -11.79
CA ALA A 76 4.53 1.20 -13.01
C ALA A 76 5.40 0.67 -14.16
N ASP A 77 6.69 0.98 -14.13
CA ASP A 77 7.67 0.58 -15.15
C ASP A 77 8.26 -0.82 -14.88
N ASP A 78 8.07 -1.38 -13.69
CA ASP A 78 8.61 -2.68 -13.30
C ASP A 78 7.73 -3.84 -13.82
N VAL A 79 8.30 -4.69 -14.67
CA VAL A 79 7.61 -5.80 -15.34
C VAL A 79 7.14 -6.89 -14.37
N GLU A 80 7.86 -7.13 -13.28
CA GLU A 80 7.53 -8.19 -12.31
C GLU A 80 6.41 -7.79 -11.34
N HIS A 81 6.16 -6.49 -11.20
CA HIS A 81 5.23 -5.95 -10.20
C HIS A 81 4.02 -5.22 -10.82
N LYS A 82 3.76 -5.41 -12.12
CA LYS A 82 2.62 -4.81 -12.85
C LYS A 82 1.26 -5.07 -12.21
N ASP A 83 1.11 -6.19 -11.49
CA ASP A 83 -0.14 -6.61 -10.86
C ASP A 83 -0.34 -6.04 -9.44
N ILE A 84 0.61 -5.25 -8.92
CA ILE A 84 0.54 -4.71 -7.56
C ILE A 84 -0.01 -3.28 -7.58
N TRP A 85 -1.13 -3.08 -6.89
CA TRP A 85 -1.71 -1.75 -6.73
C TRP A 85 -1.58 -1.22 -5.30
N ILE A 86 -0.88 -0.09 -5.14
CA ILE A 86 -0.76 0.60 -3.85
C ILE A 86 -1.73 1.78 -3.77
N LYS A 87 -2.60 1.74 -2.76
CA LYS A 87 -3.60 2.77 -2.50
C LYS A 87 -3.59 3.19 -1.04
N ARG A 88 -3.70 4.50 -0.80
CA ARG A 88 -3.95 5.06 0.52
C ARG A 88 -5.37 4.72 0.96
N ASP A 89 -5.48 4.15 2.16
CA ASP A 89 -6.77 3.98 2.81
C ASP A 89 -7.28 5.36 3.28
N MET A 90 -8.48 5.74 2.84
CA MET A 90 -9.06 7.05 3.13
C MET A 90 -10.53 6.87 3.48
N ASN A 91 -11.01 7.72 4.39
CA ASN A 91 -12.43 7.81 4.69
C ASN A 91 -13.25 8.20 3.45
N LEU A 92 -14.52 7.80 3.40
CA LEU A 92 -15.44 8.02 2.28
C LEU A 92 -15.51 9.49 1.87
N GLU A 93 -15.66 10.39 2.82
CA GLU A 93 -15.75 11.83 2.56
C GLU A 93 -14.47 12.39 1.89
N LYS A 94 -13.29 12.00 2.38
CA LYS A 94 -12.00 12.39 1.79
C LYS A 94 -11.86 11.83 0.37
N ARG A 95 -12.34 10.61 0.14
CA ARG A 95 -12.31 9.94 -1.16
C ARG A 95 -13.22 10.63 -2.19
N GLU A 96 -14.38 11.14 -1.77
CA GLU A 96 -15.27 11.91 -2.65
C GLU A 96 -14.69 13.28 -3.00
N LYS A 97 -14.12 13.99 -2.02
CA LYS A 97 -13.42 15.26 -2.27
C LYS A 97 -12.27 15.10 -3.26
N GLU A 98 -11.45 14.05 -3.10
CA GLU A 98 -10.34 13.78 -4.03
C GLU A 98 -10.84 13.46 -5.46
N LYS A 99 -11.94 12.70 -5.59
CA LYS A 99 -12.55 12.41 -6.90
C LYS A 99 -13.05 13.69 -7.56
N MET A 100 -13.76 14.54 -6.82
CA MET A 100 -14.31 15.80 -7.31
C MET A 100 -13.20 16.73 -7.81
N GLN A 101 -12.12 16.87 -7.04
CA GLN A 101 -10.95 17.67 -7.43
C GLN A 101 -10.28 17.11 -8.70
N LYS A 102 -10.18 15.78 -8.83
CA LYS A 102 -9.64 15.12 -10.02
C LYS A 102 -10.51 15.35 -11.26
N SER A 103 -11.84 15.26 -11.15
CA SER A 103 -12.73 15.53 -12.28
C SER A 103 -12.68 16.99 -12.70
N GLU A 104 -12.68 17.92 -11.74
CA GLU A 104 -12.59 19.35 -12.02
C GLU A 104 -11.25 19.73 -12.69
N ALA A 105 -10.13 19.17 -12.20
CA ALA A 105 -8.82 19.39 -12.81
C ALA A 105 -8.73 18.83 -14.24
N LYS A 106 -9.35 17.68 -14.51
CA LYS A 106 -9.43 17.10 -15.86
C LYS A 106 -10.24 17.99 -16.81
N GLU A 107 -11.40 18.46 -16.38
CA GLU A 107 -12.27 19.36 -17.17
C GLU A 107 -11.57 20.69 -17.50
N LYS A 108 -10.84 21.26 -16.55
CA LYS A 108 -10.05 22.48 -16.78
C LYS A 108 -8.91 22.26 -17.78
N LYS A 109 -8.28 21.08 -17.79
CA LYS A 109 -7.23 20.73 -18.77
C LYS A 109 -7.80 20.55 -20.17
N THR A 110 -8.92 19.86 -20.33
CA THR A 110 -9.55 19.65 -21.65
C THR A 110 -10.04 20.98 -22.25
N ARG A 111 -10.64 21.87 -21.43
CA ARG A 111 -11.03 23.21 -21.89
C ARG A 111 -9.86 24.10 -22.32
N LYS A 112 -8.70 23.97 -21.68
CA LYS A 112 -7.49 24.75 -22.04
C LYS A 112 -6.77 24.22 -23.28
N GLY A 113 -6.87 22.93 -23.60
CA GLY A 113 -6.27 22.33 -24.79
C GLY A 113 -7.09 22.51 -26.09
N GLN A 114 -8.28 23.10 -26.02
CA GLN A 114 -9.16 23.37 -27.17
C GLN A 114 -9.10 24.83 -27.66
N ARG A 115 -8.11 25.62 -27.23
CA ARG A 115 -7.88 27.00 -27.66
C ARG A 115 -6.63 27.11 -28.51
#